data_AF-A0A0P1B9V1-F1
#
_entry.id   AF-A0A0P1B9V1-F1
#
_cell.length_a   1.000
_cell.length_b   1.000
_cell.length_c   1.000
_cell.angle_alpha   90.00
_cell.angle_beta   90.00
_cell.angle_gamma   90.00
#
_symmetry.space_group_name_H-M   'P 1'
#
loop_
_entity.id
_entity.type
_entity.pdbx_description
1 polymer ?
#
loop_
_entity_poly.entity_id
_entity_poly.type
_entity_poly.pdbx_seq_one_letter_code
_entity_poly.pdbx_strand_id
1 'polypeptide(L)'
;MVWLTRLSRRDASRCDVGTLANQTYPEGGPIAAATTGTYPEEYGGTLSYLPGQRLSRCTCPDFEDHPGPKHPDGTYVGRAAPEIDAIEAAAGQRPGVSGDVSMSLQLAPFDAGMNITLDGGAVEYHSQFSNGQNNYKGGVWQQCASSLITTPDNNYEDTGGEYDQYGFEYRPGYESDGGFITWTAHGGRPMWTLRARALGANAETEIAARPIPVEPMYIIMNLGMSEGFSPVDFDRLTFPAKYLIDYVRVWQDEGSENVGCSPENMPTKDYIDRHIDVYTNPNLTTWTATAARGGYNRPFAPNRLLGQC
;
A
#
# COMPACT_ATOMS: atom_id res chain seq x y z
N MET A 1 -8.74 -13.15 -6.11
CA MET A 1 -8.21 -12.06 -5.28
C MET A 1 -9.20 -10.89 -5.37
N VAL A 2 -10.13 -10.81 -4.42
CA VAL A 2 -11.04 -9.67 -4.33
C VAL A 2 -10.30 -8.65 -3.47
N TRP A 3 -9.82 -7.59 -4.12
CA TRP A 3 -9.34 -6.38 -3.47
C TRP A 3 -10.43 -5.92 -2.50
N LEU A 4 -10.28 -6.23 -1.21
CA LEU A 4 -11.17 -5.72 -0.18
C LEU A 4 -10.88 -4.23 -0.08
N THR A 5 -11.72 -3.51 -0.83
CA THR A 5 -11.93 -2.06 -0.88
C THR A 5 -10.87 -1.25 -1.62
N ARG A 6 -11.29 -0.67 -2.76
CA ARG A 6 -10.62 0.46 -3.42
C ARG A 6 -10.82 1.73 -2.57
N LEU A 7 -10.38 1.68 -1.32
CA LEU A 7 -10.18 2.86 -0.49
C LEU A 7 -8.82 3.43 -0.89
N SER A 8 -8.82 4.71 -1.28
CA SER A 8 -7.66 5.45 -1.74
C SER A 8 -6.44 5.22 -0.83
N ARG A 9 -5.40 4.56 -1.35
CA ARG A 9 -4.18 4.13 -0.63
C ARG A 9 -3.17 5.26 -0.36
N ARG A 10 -3.65 6.45 -0.03
CA ARG A 10 -2.84 7.68 0.00
C ARG A 10 -2.42 8.05 1.41
N ASP A 11 -1.12 8.00 1.69
CA ASP A 11 -0.49 8.52 2.89
C ASP A 11 0.04 9.92 2.66
N ALA A 12 -0.84 10.92 2.79
CA ALA A 12 -0.45 12.32 2.77
C ALA A 12 -0.92 13.01 4.05
N SER A 13 -0.03 13.08 5.03
CA SER A 13 -0.20 13.95 6.22
C SER A 13 0.03 15.44 5.88
N ARG A 14 0.38 15.75 4.63
CA ARG A 14 0.51 17.10 4.08
C ARG A 14 -0.64 17.40 3.15
N CYS A 15 -1.04 18.68 3.10
CA CYS A 15 -1.95 19.15 2.07
C CYS A 15 -1.17 19.55 0.82
N ASP A 16 -1.14 18.67 -0.18
CA ASP A 16 -0.47 18.84 -1.48
C ASP A 16 -1.25 18.15 -2.62
N VAL A 17 -0.72 18.21 -3.84
CA VAL A 17 -1.34 17.62 -5.04
C VAL A 17 -1.51 16.11 -4.94
N GLY A 18 -0.73 15.45 -4.08
CA GLY A 18 -0.81 14.05 -3.71
C GLY A 18 -2.16 13.66 -3.11
N THR A 19 -2.99 14.63 -2.72
CA THR A 19 -4.36 14.43 -2.22
C THR A 19 -5.42 14.49 -3.33
N LEU A 20 -5.09 14.94 -4.54
CA LEU A 20 -6.03 15.18 -5.65
C LEU A 20 -6.08 14.05 -6.67
N ALA A 21 -7.21 13.90 -7.37
CA ALA A 21 -7.36 12.90 -8.42
C ALA A 21 -6.19 12.99 -9.43
N ASN A 22 -5.62 11.83 -9.77
CA ASN A 22 -4.49 11.69 -10.68
C ASN A 22 -3.23 12.52 -10.34
N GLN A 23 -3.10 12.99 -9.09
CA GLN A 23 -2.03 13.92 -8.70
C GLN A 23 -1.99 15.18 -9.58
N THR A 24 -3.17 15.75 -9.87
CA THR A 24 -3.32 16.89 -10.77
C THR A 24 -4.19 17.98 -10.14
N TYR A 25 -3.75 19.25 -10.19
CA TYR A 25 -4.58 20.40 -9.80
C TYR A 25 -5.64 20.72 -10.87
N PRO A 26 -6.73 21.45 -10.52
CA PRO A 26 -7.76 21.85 -11.49
C PRO A 26 -7.22 22.62 -12.71
N GLU A 27 -6.20 23.45 -12.51
CA GLU A 27 -5.61 24.34 -13.54
C GLU A 27 -4.45 23.67 -14.32
N GLY A 28 -4.11 22.42 -13.99
CA GLY A 28 -2.96 21.69 -14.53
C GLY A 28 -2.03 21.20 -13.42
N GLY A 29 -1.56 19.96 -13.54
CA GLY A 29 -0.73 19.30 -12.55
C GLY A 29 0.76 19.27 -12.89
N PRO A 30 1.58 18.70 -11.99
CA PRO A 30 2.98 18.44 -12.25
C PRO A 30 3.15 17.62 -13.51
N ILE A 31 4.07 18.03 -14.40
CA ILE A 31 4.29 17.35 -15.68
C ILE A 31 4.62 15.88 -15.46
N ALA A 32 5.42 15.54 -14.44
CA ALA A 32 5.79 14.16 -14.16
C ALA A 32 4.58 13.28 -13.82
N ALA A 33 3.53 13.83 -13.20
CA ALA A 33 2.29 13.08 -12.94
C ALA A 33 1.55 12.68 -14.23
N ALA A 34 1.75 13.42 -15.32
CA ALA A 34 1.15 13.14 -16.61
C ALA A 34 2.03 12.30 -17.55
N THR A 35 3.35 12.21 -17.30
CA THR A 35 4.30 11.67 -18.29
C THR A 35 5.20 10.53 -17.80
N THR A 36 5.20 10.20 -16.51
CA THR A 36 6.14 9.22 -15.94
C THR A 36 5.51 7.92 -15.46
N GLY A 37 4.28 7.62 -15.88
CA GLY A 37 3.61 6.33 -15.65
C GLY A 37 4.38 5.14 -16.22
N THR A 38 4.33 4.01 -15.52
CA THR A 38 5.04 2.76 -15.88
C THR A 38 4.50 2.05 -17.13
N TYR A 39 3.27 2.37 -17.53
CA TYR A 39 2.54 1.68 -18.61
C TYR A 39 1.96 2.69 -19.62
N PRO A 40 2.81 3.44 -20.34
CA PRO A 40 2.35 4.53 -21.20
C PRO A 40 1.50 4.07 -22.39
N GLU A 41 1.76 2.87 -22.92
CA GLU A 41 1.00 2.32 -24.05
C GLU A 41 -0.46 1.99 -23.70
N GLU A 42 -0.71 1.61 -22.44
CA GLU A 42 -2.04 1.24 -21.96
C GLU A 42 -2.78 2.42 -21.29
N TYR A 43 -2.05 3.30 -20.60
CA TYR A 43 -2.65 4.35 -19.75
C TYR A 43 -2.27 5.78 -20.12
N GLY A 44 -1.56 6.00 -21.23
CA GLY A 44 -1.27 7.35 -21.74
C GLY A 44 -0.22 8.14 -20.96
N GLY A 45 0.67 7.45 -20.24
CA GLY A 45 1.84 8.03 -19.57
C GLY A 45 1.59 8.64 -18.18
N THR A 46 0.35 8.68 -17.71
CA THR A 46 0.03 9.20 -16.38
C THR A 46 0.44 8.25 -15.25
N LEU A 47 0.85 8.83 -14.12
CA LEU A 47 1.23 8.09 -12.93
C LEU A 47 0.02 7.43 -12.24
N SER A 48 -1.10 8.14 -12.12
CA SER A 48 -2.17 7.77 -11.19
C SER A 48 -3.55 7.93 -11.79
N TYR A 49 -4.38 6.90 -11.59
CA TYR A 49 -5.84 6.94 -11.81
C TYR A 49 -6.59 7.02 -10.47
N LEU A 50 -5.89 7.12 -9.34
CA LEU A 50 -6.52 7.19 -8.03
C LEU A 50 -7.44 8.43 -7.93
N PRO A 51 -8.65 8.30 -7.34
CA PRO A 51 -9.69 9.33 -7.36
C PRO A 51 -9.43 10.53 -6.43
N GLY A 52 -8.26 10.62 -5.78
CA GLY A 52 -7.99 11.54 -4.68
C GLY A 52 -7.98 10.84 -3.32
N GLN A 53 -7.39 11.47 -2.31
CA GLN A 53 -7.45 11.00 -0.93
C GLN A 53 -8.77 11.49 -0.31
N ARG A 54 -9.63 10.56 0.10
CA ARG A 54 -10.97 10.87 0.62
C ARG A 54 -10.95 11.71 1.90
N LEU A 55 -10.01 11.40 2.80
CA LEU A 55 -9.90 11.98 4.14
C LEU A 55 -8.50 12.60 4.28
N SER A 56 -8.23 13.64 3.51
CA SER A 56 -6.90 14.27 3.47
C SER A 56 -6.77 15.41 4.46
N ARG A 57 -5.53 15.84 4.72
CA ARG A 57 -5.29 17.10 5.45
C ARG A 57 -5.84 18.34 4.74
N CYS A 58 -6.05 18.26 3.42
CA CYS A 58 -6.65 19.34 2.65
C CYS A 58 -8.16 19.50 2.87
N THR A 59 -8.80 18.58 3.60
CA THR A 59 -10.22 18.67 3.94
C THR A 59 -10.56 20.03 4.54
N CYS A 60 -11.70 20.62 4.16
CA CYS A 60 -12.15 21.91 4.68
C CYS A 60 -12.29 21.85 6.21
N PRO A 61 -11.83 22.87 6.96
CA PRO A 61 -11.79 22.83 8.41
C PRO A 61 -13.16 22.67 9.09
N ASP A 62 -14.24 23.05 8.42
CA ASP A 62 -15.64 23.00 8.88
C ASP A 62 -16.38 21.72 8.48
N PHE A 63 -15.73 20.81 7.73
CA PHE A 63 -16.32 19.53 7.37
C PHE A 63 -16.22 18.54 8.53
N GLU A 64 -17.35 18.17 9.13
CA GLU A 64 -17.40 17.35 10.35
C GLU A 64 -17.26 15.84 10.12
N ASP A 65 -17.47 15.34 8.90
CA ASP A 65 -17.41 13.90 8.60
C ASP A 65 -16.00 13.42 8.25
N HIS A 66 -15.07 13.70 9.16
CA HIS A 66 -13.66 13.28 9.12
C HIS A 66 -13.30 12.64 10.46
N PRO A 67 -12.58 11.51 10.50
CA PRO A 67 -12.24 10.83 11.75
C PRO A 67 -11.29 11.62 12.68
N GLY A 68 -10.77 12.78 12.25
CA GLY A 68 -9.77 13.50 13.02
C GLY A 68 -8.49 12.71 13.36
N PRO A 69 -7.71 13.21 14.35
CA PRO A 69 -7.91 14.49 15.06
C PRO A 69 -7.55 15.71 14.18
N LYS A 70 -7.68 16.93 14.72
CA LYS A 70 -7.17 18.15 14.09
C LYS A 70 -5.80 18.53 14.69
N HIS A 71 -4.91 19.01 13.84
CA HIS A 71 -3.68 19.69 14.23
C HIS A 71 -3.99 21.04 14.89
N PRO A 72 -3.02 21.65 15.62
CA PRO A 72 -3.19 22.99 16.21
C PRO A 72 -3.52 24.10 15.20
N ASP A 73 -3.17 23.92 13.94
CA ASP A 73 -3.49 24.84 12.83
C ASP A 73 -4.93 24.68 12.29
N GLY A 74 -5.73 23.80 12.90
CA GLY A 74 -7.12 23.52 12.52
C GLY A 74 -7.28 22.56 11.33
N THR A 75 -6.19 22.06 10.74
CA THR A 75 -6.25 21.07 9.66
C THR A 75 -6.38 19.65 10.21
N TYR A 76 -7.03 18.76 9.46
CA TYR A 76 -7.18 17.36 9.88
C TYR A 76 -5.88 16.58 9.73
N VAL A 77 -5.66 15.59 10.60
CA VAL A 77 -4.70 14.50 10.35
C VAL A 77 -5.23 13.69 9.17
N GLY A 78 -4.52 13.70 8.03
CA GLY A 78 -4.89 12.93 6.84
C GLY A 78 -4.85 11.42 7.08
N ARG A 79 -5.72 10.68 6.38
CA ARG A 79 -5.88 9.23 6.52
C ARG A 79 -5.53 8.46 5.27
N ALA A 80 -4.81 7.37 5.46
CA ALA A 80 -4.30 6.52 4.40
C ALA A 80 -5.00 5.15 4.34
N ALA A 81 -4.69 4.39 3.30
CA ALA A 81 -5.00 2.96 3.22
C ALA A 81 -3.77 2.19 2.73
N PRO A 82 -2.70 2.12 3.54
CA PRO A 82 -1.45 1.48 3.15
C PRO A 82 -1.60 -0.05 3.13
N GLU A 83 -0.69 -0.73 2.43
CA GLU A 83 -0.58 -2.18 2.40
C GLU A 83 0.89 -2.59 2.51
N ILE A 84 1.19 -3.47 3.48
CA ILE A 84 2.50 -4.10 3.64
C ILE A 84 2.34 -5.57 3.34
N ASP A 85 3.03 -6.04 2.30
CA ASP A 85 3.05 -7.41 1.87
C ASP A 85 4.17 -8.15 2.60
N ALA A 86 3.80 -9.00 3.56
CA ALA A 86 4.74 -9.98 4.12
C ALA A 86 5.06 -11.08 3.10
N ILE A 87 4.05 -11.48 2.32
CA ILE A 87 4.14 -12.51 1.28
C ILE A 87 3.20 -12.12 0.14
N GLU A 88 3.76 -11.82 -1.02
CA GLU A 88 3.06 -11.89 -2.31
C GLU A 88 3.81 -12.88 -3.20
N ALA A 89 3.44 -14.16 -3.11
CA ALA A 89 4.12 -15.24 -3.81
C ALA A 89 3.69 -15.35 -5.27
N ALA A 90 4.67 -15.38 -6.18
CA ALA A 90 4.47 -15.66 -7.59
C ALA A 90 5.20 -16.95 -7.98
N ALA A 91 4.57 -17.74 -8.85
CA ALA A 91 5.24 -18.87 -9.47
C ALA A 91 6.32 -18.37 -10.44
N GLY A 92 7.37 -19.16 -10.64
CA GLY A 92 8.40 -18.87 -11.62
C GLY A 92 7.80 -18.61 -13.00
N GLN A 93 8.32 -17.62 -13.72
CA GLN A 93 7.75 -17.16 -15.00
C GLN A 93 7.83 -18.22 -16.12
N ARG A 94 8.62 -19.28 -15.92
CA ARG A 94 8.82 -20.39 -16.86
C ARG A 94 9.06 -21.70 -16.11
N PRO A 95 8.80 -22.86 -16.73
CA PRO A 95 9.09 -24.16 -16.12
C PRO A 95 10.56 -24.29 -15.71
N GLY A 96 10.81 -24.78 -14.49
CA GLY A 96 12.16 -25.00 -13.95
C GLY A 96 12.83 -23.76 -13.34
N VAL A 97 12.12 -22.63 -13.26
CA VAL A 97 12.54 -21.44 -12.50
C VAL A 97 11.81 -21.44 -11.16
N SER A 98 12.53 -21.25 -10.06
CA SER A 98 11.93 -21.09 -8.73
C SER A 98 10.98 -19.89 -8.71
N GLY A 99 9.96 -19.95 -7.85
CA GLY A 99 9.12 -18.80 -7.59
C GLY A 99 9.81 -17.79 -6.67
N ASP A 100 9.22 -16.60 -6.58
CA ASP A 100 9.68 -15.53 -5.70
C ASP A 100 8.49 -15.01 -4.89
N VAL A 101 8.79 -14.44 -3.72
CA VAL A 101 7.85 -13.59 -2.99
C VAL A 101 8.24 -12.13 -3.18
N SER A 102 7.26 -11.32 -3.59
CA SER A 102 7.33 -9.87 -3.50
C SER A 102 7.05 -9.48 -2.05
N MET A 103 8.05 -8.87 -1.42
CA MET A 103 7.97 -8.29 -0.09
C MET A 103 7.95 -6.78 -0.25
N SER A 104 6.84 -6.15 0.12
CA SER A 104 6.49 -4.86 -0.47
C SER A 104 5.76 -3.93 0.48
N LEU A 105 5.94 -2.63 0.28
CA LEU A 105 5.04 -1.59 0.74
C LEU A 105 4.37 -0.98 -0.48
N GLN A 106 3.04 -1.01 -0.50
CA GLN A 106 2.23 -0.35 -1.52
C GLN A 106 1.73 0.98 -0.98
N LEU A 107 1.98 2.06 -1.72
CA LEU A 107 1.73 3.41 -1.26
C LEU A 107 1.23 4.33 -2.38
N ALA A 108 0.61 5.41 -1.96
CA ALA A 108 0.34 6.60 -2.73
C ALA A 108 0.53 7.82 -1.80
N PRO A 109 0.71 9.05 -2.31
CA PRO A 109 0.89 9.40 -3.72
C PRO A 109 2.21 8.87 -4.31
N PHE A 110 2.31 8.93 -5.64
CA PHE A 110 3.35 8.31 -6.43
C PHE A 110 4.47 9.28 -6.81
N ASP A 111 5.71 8.82 -6.68
CA ASP A 111 6.91 9.50 -7.17
C ASP A 111 6.97 9.52 -8.71
N ALA A 112 7.75 10.45 -9.25
CA ALA A 112 8.09 10.45 -10.67
C ALA A 112 8.71 9.09 -11.07
N GLY A 113 8.13 8.44 -12.08
CA GLY A 113 8.55 7.11 -12.51
C GLY A 113 8.33 5.99 -11.49
N MET A 114 7.56 6.25 -10.41
CA MET A 114 7.39 5.37 -9.26
C MET A 114 8.73 4.97 -8.60
N ASN A 115 9.72 5.85 -8.68
CA ASN A 115 11.06 5.60 -8.17
C ASN A 115 11.19 6.05 -6.71
N ILE A 116 11.39 5.09 -5.81
CA ILE A 116 11.84 5.37 -4.46
C ILE A 116 13.32 5.78 -4.44
N THR A 117 13.73 6.51 -3.40
CA THR A 117 15.15 6.77 -3.15
C THR A 117 15.85 5.50 -2.66
N LEU A 118 16.96 5.13 -3.29
CA LEU A 118 17.71 3.89 -2.96
C LEU A 118 19.03 4.17 -2.23
N ASP A 119 19.61 5.35 -2.41
CA ASP A 119 20.93 5.70 -1.92
C ASP A 119 20.90 6.32 -0.51
N GLY A 120 22.07 6.71 0.00
CA GLY A 120 22.20 7.35 1.31
C GLY A 120 21.76 6.47 2.49
N GLY A 121 21.65 5.15 2.31
CA GLY A 121 21.10 4.23 3.32
C GLY A 121 19.57 4.25 3.39
N ALA A 122 18.88 4.72 2.35
CA ALA A 122 17.42 4.64 2.25
C ALA A 122 16.91 3.20 2.15
N VAL A 123 17.68 2.35 1.46
CA VAL A 123 17.40 0.93 1.29
C VAL A 123 18.65 0.11 1.63
N GLU A 124 18.45 -1.01 2.31
CA GLU A 124 19.51 -1.98 2.63
C GLU A 124 19.06 -3.38 2.21
N TYR A 125 19.92 -4.13 1.53
CA TYR A 125 19.70 -5.54 1.19
C TYR A 125 20.66 -6.39 2.03
N HIS A 126 20.11 -7.27 2.86
CA HIS A 126 20.86 -7.97 3.91
C HIS A 126 21.31 -9.38 3.51
N SER A 127 20.70 -9.95 2.48
CA SER A 127 20.78 -11.37 2.18
C SER A 127 21.11 -11.61 0.71
N GLN A 128 21.91 -12.64 0.43
CA GLN A 128 22.11 -13.13 -0.94
C GLN A 128 20.82 -13.66 -1.59
N PHE A 129 19.80 -13.97 -0.77
CA PHE A 129 18.48 -14.42 -1.23
C PHE A 129 17.55 -13.26 -1.61
N SER A 130 17.96 -12.02 -1.31
CA SER A 130 17.30 -10.84 -1.84
C SER A 130 17.86 -10.54 -3.23
N ASN A 131 16.99 -10.60 -4.24
CA ASN A 131 17.33 -10.29 -5.63
C ASN A 131 17.43 -8.78 -5.90
N GLY A 132 17.45 -7.96 -4.84
CA GLY A 132 17.47 -6.50 -4.93
C GLY A 132 16.08 -5.93 -5.17
N GLN A 133 16.02 -4.72 -5.71
CA GLN A 133 14.75 -4.05 -5.99
C GLN A 133 13.97 -4.82 -7.06
N ASN A 134 12.68 -5.02 -6.82
CA ASN A 134 11.78 -5.53 -7.83
C ASN A 134 11.66 -4.53 -8.99
N ASN A 135 11.75 -5.03 -10.23
CA ASN A 135 11.55 -4.20 -11.42
C ASN A 135 10.09 -3.76 -11.59
N TYR A 136 9.14 -4.47 -10.97
CA TYR A 136 7.77 -3.99 -10.84
C TYR A 136 7.71 -2.88 -9.77
N LYS A 137 7.41 -1.66 -10.22
CA LYS A 137 7.33 -0.45 -9.37
C LYS A 137 5.91 -0.03 -9.04
N GLY A 138 4.91 -0.81 -9.46
CA GLY A 138 3.49 -0.48 -9.36
C GLY A 138 2.85 -0.18 -10.72
N GLY A 139 1.64 0.37 -10.69
CA GLY A 139 0.85 0.76 -11.85
C GLY A 139 -0.09 1.92 -11.52
N VAL A 140 -1.06 2.24 -12.38
CA VAL A 140 -1.88 3.45 -12.22
C VAL A 140 -2.71 3.52 -10.93
N TRP A 141 -2.82 2.41 -10.19
CA TRP A 141 -3.54 2.31 -8.93
C TRP A 141 -2.64 2.25 -7.69
N GLN A 142 -1.32 2.08 -7.85
CA GLN A 142 -0.37 1.95 -6.73
C GLN A 142 1.08 2.18 -7.15
N GLN A 143 1.90 2.77 -6.27
CA GLN A 143 3.36 2.64 -6.31
C GLN A 143 3.77 1.54 -5.33
N CYS A 144 4.79 0.75 -5.69
CA CYS A 144 5.31 -0.32 -4.85
C CYS A 144 6.81 -0.09 -4.56
N ALA A 145 7.16 -0.06 -3.28
CA ALA A 145 8.54 -0.26 -2.82
C ALA A 145 8.70 -1.76 -2.53
N SER A 146 9.43 -2.49 -3.36
CA SER A 146 9.42 -3.97 -3.36
C SER A 146 10.81 -4.56 -3.58
N SER A 147 11.06 -5.69 -2.93
CA SER A 147 12.18 -6.59 -3.21
C SER A 147 11.67 -8.02 -3.42
N LEU A 148 12.31 -8.75 -4.35
CA LEU A 148 11.99 -10.14 -4.63
C LEU A 148 12.89 -11.08 -3.85
N ILE A 149 12.29 -12.01 -3.12
CA ILE A 149 13.00 -13.06 -2.37
C ILE A 149 12.66 -14.42 -2.97
N THR A 150 13.68 -15.18 -3.36
CA THR A 150 13.46 -16.50 -3.95
C THR A 150 12.85 -17.48 -2.95
N THR A 151 11.78 -18.15 -3.35
CA THR A 151 11.11 -19.17 -2.55
C THR A 151 11.82 -20.51 -2.71
N PRO A 152 12.17 -21.22 -1.62
CA PRO A 152 12.70 -22.57 -1.71
C PRO A 152 11.74 -23.51 -2.43
N ASP A 153 12.25 -24.30 -3.37
CA ASP A 153 11.43 -25.22 -4.17
C ASP A 153 10.72 -26.29 -3.33
N ASN A 154 11.20 -26.59 -2.12
CA ASN A 154 10.55 -27.54 -1.20
C ASN A 154 9.33 -26.95 -0.46
N ASN A 155 9.10 -25.64 -0.53
CA ASN A 155 8.00 -24.98 0.18
C ASN A 155 6.63 -25.13 -0.51
N TYR A 156 6.58 -25.80 -1.66
CA TYR A 156 5.34 -26.07 -2.38
C TYR A 156 4.74 -27.43 -1.95
N GLU A 157 3.41 -27.52 -1.91
CA GLU A 157 2.67 -28.73 -1.45
C GLU A 157 3.06 -29.98 -2.26
N ASP A 158 3.19 -29.84 -3.58
CA ASP A 158 3.48 -30.95 -4.50
C ASP A 158 4.97 -31.31 -4.60
N THR A 159 5.84 -30.61 -3.86
CA THR A 159 7.29 -30.86 -3.83
C THR A 159 7.73 -31.42 -2.47
N GLY A 160 8.20 -30.59 -1.55
CA GLY A 160 8.64 -30.96 -0.22
C GLY A 160 7.56 -30.78 0.85
N GLY A 161 6.57 -29.91 0.60
CA GLY A 161 5.56 -29.54 1.59
C GLY A 161 6.15 -28.89 2.84
N GLU A 162 7.32 -28.26 2.73
CA GLU A 162 8.01 -27.63 3.84
C GLU A 162 7.40 -26.27 4.18
N TYR A 163 7.39 -25.93 5.48
CA TYR A 163 7.00 -24.60 5.95
C TYR A 163 8.22 -23.67 5.99
N ASP A 164 7.98 -22.39 5.72
CA ASP A 164 8.95 -21.33 5.97
C ASP A 164 8.30 -20.17 6.74
N GLN A 165 9.14 -19.37 7.38
CA GLN A 165 8.76 -18.20 8.14
C GLN A 165 9.00 -16.94 7.31
N TYR A 166 7.92 -16.21 7.09
CA TYR A 166 7.92 -14.88 6.48
C TYR A 166 7.32 -13.87 7.46
N GLY A 167 7.79 -12.63 7.39
CA GLY A 167 7.26 -11.57 8.23
C GLY A 167 7.98 -10.25 8.01
N PHE A 168 7.63 -9.25 8.80
CA PHE A 168 8.33 -7.99 8.84
C PHE A 168 8.33 -7.42 10.25
N GLU A 169 9.35 -6.64 10.55
CA GLU A 169 9.39 -5.71 11.66
C GLU A 169 9.22 -4.31 11.08
N TYR A 170 8.43 -3.44 11.71
CA TYR A 170 8.34 -2.06 11.25
C TYR A 170 8.13 -1.07 12.39
N ARG A 171 8.63 0.14 12.15
CA ARG A 171 8.39 1.32 12.96
C ARG A 171 7.65 2.36 12.12
N PRO A 172 6.38 2.68 12.46
CA PRO A 172 5.65 3.77 11.82
C PRO A 172 6.34 5.13 11.92
N GLY A 173 6.06 6.02 10.97
CA GLY A 173 6.45 7.44 11.05
C GLY A 173 7.44 7.89 9.99
N TYR A 174 7.89 9.14 10.14
CA TYR A 174 8.80 9.80 9.23
C TYR A 174 10.26 9.44 9.50
N GLU A 175 11.18 9.97 8.68
CA GLU A 175 12.62 9.86 8.93
C GLU A 175 12.99 10.40 10.31
N SER A 176 12.36 11.49 10.76
CA SER A 176 12.57 12.06 12.11
C SER A 176 12.19 11.11 13.25
N ASP A 177 11.27 10.18 12.99
CA ASP A 177 10.81 9.16 13.94
C ASP A 177 11.66 7.88 13.84
N GLY A 178 12.61 7.84 12.90
CA GLY A 178 13.38 6.66 12.55
C GLY A 178 12.53 5.57 11.92
N GLY A 179 11.48 5.93 11.17
CA GLY A 179 10.57 4.96 10.55
C GLY A 179 11.29 4.01 9.58
N PHE A 180 10.95 2.72 9.65
CA PHE A 180 11.48 1.69 8.75
C PHE A 180 10.53 0.49 8.64
N ILE A 181 10.73 -0.35 7.62
CA ILE A 181 10.22 -1.72 7.54
C ILE A 181 11.41 -2.62 7.18
N THR A 182 11.59 -3.71 7.93
CA THR A 182 12.55 -4.77 7.62
C THR A 182 11.80 -6.07 7.40
N TRP A 183 11.86 -6.60 6.19
CA TRP A 183 11.24 -7.89 5.89
C TRP A 183 12.18 -9.04 6.22
N THR A 184 11.57 -10.16 6.59
CA THR A 184 12.25 -11.39 6.98
C THR A 184 11.69 -12.59 6.24
N ALA A 185 12.56 -13.52 5.87
CA ALA A 185 12.22 -14.79 5.23
C ALA A 185 13.16 -15.90 5.74
N HIS A 186 12.89 -17.15 5.38
CA HIS A 186 13.83 -18.25 5.59
C HIS A 186 14.23 -18.47 7.06
N GLY A 187 13.22 -18.69 7.90
CA GLY A 187 13.41 -18.82 9.34
C GLY A 187 13.75 -17.50 10.03
N GLY A 188 13.17 -16.38 9.56
CA GLY A 188 13.28 -15.08 10.22
C GLY A 188 14.57 -14.29 9.91
N ARG A 189 15.29 -14.64 8.83
CA ARG A 189 16.49 -13.88 8.40
C ARG A 189 16.07 -12.54 7.78
N PRO A 190 16.74 -11.42 8.11
CA PRO A 190 16.50 -10.14 7.43
C PRO A 190 16.81 -10.25 5.93
N MET A 191 15.90 -9.76 5.11
CA MET A 191 16.02 -9.78 3.65
C MET A 191 16.38 -8.41 3.11
N TRP A 192 15.55 -7.41 3.41
CA TRP A 192 15.78 -6.03 3.02
C TRP A 192 15.08 -5.07 3.99
N THR A 193 15.59 -3.84 4.05
CA THR A 193 15.03 -2.74 4.85
C THR A 193 14.72 -1.55 3.97
N LEU A 194 13.50 -1.03 4.12
CA LEU A 194 13.05 0.27 3.59
C LEU A 194 13.00 1.27 4.74
N ARG A 195 13.79 2.34 4.69
CA ARG A 195 13.69 3.44 5.66
C ARG A 195 12.75 4.53 5.14
N ALA A 196 12.10 5.27 6.04
CA ALA A 196 11.16 6.34 5.69
C ALA A 196 11.75 7.38 4.70
N ARG A 197 13.07 7.61 4.76
CA ARG A 197 13.78 8.49 3.83
C ARG A 197 13.72 8.05 2.37
N ALA A 198 13.47 6.76 2.10
CA ALA A 198 13.21 6.24 0.75
C ALA A 198 11.94 6.82 0.14
N LEU A 199 11.01 7.27 0.99
CA LEU A 199 9.71 7.83 0.66
C LEU A 199 9.67 9.35 0.85
N GLY A 200 10.82 10.01 0.65
CA GLY A 200 10.98 11.45 0.75
C GLY A 200 10.07 12.24 -0.20
N ALA A 201 10.14 13.57 -0.08
CA ALA A 201 9.41 14.46 -0.96
C ALA A 201 9.92 14.34 -2.41
N ASN A 202 9.00 14.44 -3.37
CA ASN A 202 9.34 14.39 -4.79
C ASN A 202 8.89 15.69 -5.47
N ALA A 203 9.87 16.53 -5.82
CA ALA A 203 9.62 17.85 -6.39
C ALA A 203 9.01 17.79 -7.80
N GLU A 204 9.31 16.76 -8.59
CA GLU A 204 8.80 16.61 -9.96
C GLU A 204 7.30 16.31 -10.00
N THR A 205 6.80 15.65 -8.96
CA THR A 205 5.38 15.35 -8.73
C THR A 205 4.73 16.23 -7.67
N GLU A 206 5.48 17.20 -7.12
CA GLU A 206 5.04 18.14 -6.09
C GLU A 206 4.39 17.50 -4.84
N ILE A 207 4.83 16.30 -4.47
CA ILE A 207 4.34 15.59 -3.28
C ILE A 207 5.34 15.72 -2.13
N ALA A 208 4.83 15.82 -0.91
CA ALA A 208 5.65 15.79 0.29
C ALA A 208 6.15 14.38 0.61
N ALA A 209 7.03 14.29 1.61
CA ALA A 209 7.46 13.00 2.15
C ALA A 209 6.26 12.21 2.71
N ARG A 210 6.31 10.89 2.55
CA ARG A 210 5.33 9.95 3.10
C ARG A 210 5.97 9.23 4.29
N PRO A 211 5.23 8.96 5.36
CA PRO A 211 5.74 8.18 6.47
C PRO A 211 5.74 6.68 6.12
N ILE A 212 6.47 5.89 6.90
CA ILE A 212 6.15 4.47 7.03
C ILE A 212 4.76 4.37 7.68
N PRO A 213 3.85 3.50 7.19
CA PRO A 213 2.44 3.46 7.57
C PRO A 213 2.15 3.65 9.05
N VAL A 214 1.32 4.66 9.36
CA VAL A 214 0.83 4.97 10.72
C VAL A 214 -0.62 4.53 10.95
N GLU A 215 -1.29 4.04 9.91
CA GLU A 215 -2.67 3.57 9.99
C GLU A 215 -2.74 2.20 10.68
N PRO A 216 -3.80 1.94 11.48
CA PRO A 216 -4.09 0.59 11.91
C PRO A 216 -4.39 -0.28 10.69
N MET A 217 -3.69 -1.40 10.58
CA MET A 217 -3.85 -2.40 9.52
C MET A 217 -4.42 -3.71 10.10
N TYR A 218 -5.00 -4.53 9.23
CA TYR A 218 -5.45 -5.87 9.56
C TYR A 218 -4.77 -6.87 8.63
N ILE A 219 -4.63 -8.11 9.10
CA ILE A 219 -3.95 -9.17 8.35
C ILE A 219 -4.95 -9.81 7.39
N ILE A 220 -4.57 -9.87 6.11
CA ILE A 220 -5.28 -10.61 5.07
C ILE A 220 -4.38 -11.76 4.64
N MET A 221 -4.95 -12.96 4.59
CA MET A 221 -4.33 -14.13 4.00
C MET A 221 -5.28 -14.67 2.96
N ASN A 222 -4.83 -14.76 1.71
CA ASN A 222 -5.65 -15.23 0.62
C ASN A 222 -4.83 -16.08 -0.35
N LEU A 223 -5.51 -17.01 -1.03
CA LEU A 223 -4.97 -17.76 -2.15
C LEU A 223 -5.76 -17.36 -3.39
N GLY A 224 -5.05 -17.01 -4.45
CA GLY A 224 -5.65 -16.58 -5.71
C GLY A 224 -4.80 -16.98 -6.90
N MET A 225 -5.41 -16.93 -8.07
CA MET A 225 -4.78 -17.18 -9.35
C MET A 225 -5.10 -16.00 -10.28
N SER A 226 -4.08 -15.49 -10.97
CA SER A 226 -4.22 -14.36 -11.89
C SER A 226 -3.08 -14.40 -12.91
N GLU A 227 -3.43 -14.31 -14.19
CA GLU A 227 -2.47 -14.23 -15.30
C GLU A 227 -1.64 -12.93 -15.27
N GLY A 228 -2.01 -11.96 -14.43
CA GLY A 228 -1.24 -10.74 -14.22
C GLY A 228 0.07 -10.92 -13.45
N PHE A 229 0.25 -12.06 -12.76
CA PHE A 229 1.48 -12.33 -11.97
C PHE A 229 2.39 -13.36 -12.65
N SER A 230 1.82 -14.46 -13.12
CA SER A 230 2.53 -15.51 -13.85
C SER A 230 1.57 -16.17 -14.86
N PRO A 231 2.07 -16.72 -15.98
CA PRO A 231 1.25 -17.52 -16.88
C PRO A 231 0.59 -18.70 -16.16
N VAL A 232 -0.69 -18.95 -16.44
CA VAL A 232 -1.45 -20.04 -15.81
C VAL A 232 -1.49 -21.24 -16.75
N ASP A 233 -0.86 -22.34 -16.35
CA ASP A 233 -0.88 -23.61 -17.08
C ASP A 233 -1.87 -24.59 -16.43
N PHE A 234 -3.13 -24.52 -16.86
CA PHE A 234 -4.22 -25.32 -16.29
C PHE A 234 -4.02 -26.83 -16.43
N ASP A 235 -3.27 -27.29 -17.43
CA ASP A 235 -3.05 -28.72 -17.66
C ASP A 235 -2.09 -29.33 -16.63
N ARG A 236 -1.32 -28.49 -15.94
CA ARG A 236 -0.34 -28.87 -14.91
C ARG A 236 -0.77 -28.56 -13.49
N LEU A 237 -1.93 -27.94 -13.31
CA LEU A 237 -2.45 -27.58 -11.99
C LEU A 237 -3.31 -28.71 -11.40
N THR A 238 -3.02 -29.08 -10.15
CA THR A 238 -3.83 -30.01 -9.37
C THR A 238 -4.77 -29.22 -8.46
N PHE A 239 -6.07 -29.55 -8.50
CA PHE A 239 -7.08 -28.91 -7.65
C PHE A 239 -7.74 -29.92 -6.69
N PRO A 240 -8.13 -29.50 -5.46
CA PRO A 240 -8.00 -28.14 -4.92
C PRO A 240 -6.57 -27.82 -4.46
N ALA A 241 -6.04 -26.67 -4.88
CA ALA A 241 -4.76 -26.13 -4.40
C ALA A 241 -4.92 -25.57 -2.99
N LYS A 242 -3.89 -25.72 -2.14
CA LYS A 242 -3.93 -25.28 -0.74
C LYS A 242 -2.85 -24.24 -0.43
N TYR A 243 -3.22 -23.29 0.42
CA TYR A 243 -2.28 -22.42 1.11
C TYR A 243 -2.35 -22.77 2.59
N LEU A 244 -1.29 -23.40 3.10
CA LEU A 244 -1.22 -23.92 4.46
C LEU A 244 -0.49 -22.94 5.37
N ILE A 245 -1.10 -22.60 6.51
CA ILE A 245 -0.55 -21.69 7.50
C ILE A 245 -0.56 -22.43 8.84
N ASP A 246 0.63 -22.69 9.39
CA ASP A 246 0.77 -23.34 10.69
C ASP A 246 0.44 -22.36 11.83
N TYR A 247 1.01 -21.15 11.77
CA TYR A 247 0.74 -20.11 12.77
C TYR A 247 0.90 -18.70 12.20
N VAL A 248 0.27 -17.75 12.90
CA VAL A 248 0.51 -16.31 12.78
C VAL A 248 0.89 -15.77 14.14
N ARG A 249 1.88 -14.88 14.19
CA ARG A 249 2.29 -14.20 15.42
C ARG A 249 2.37 -12.70 15.17
N VAL A 250 1.90 -11.94 16.15
CA VAL A 250 1.92 -10.47 16.16
C VAL A 250 2.51 -10.04 17.49
N TRP A 251 3.46 -9.12 17.44
CA TRP A 251 4.13 -8.57 18.60
C TRP A 251 4.00 -7.05 18.60
N GLN A 252 3.93 -6.47 19.78
CA GLN A 252 4.05 -5.04 20.02
C GLN A 252 5.07 -4.85 21.15
N ASP A 253 5.82 -3.75 21.12
CA ASP A 253 6.76 -3.41 22.20
C ASP A 253 5.99 -3.22 23.52
N GLU A 254 6.53 -3.75 24.60
CA GLU A 254 5.92 -3.66 25.92
C GLU A 254 5.73 -2.19 26.33
N GLY A 255 4.52 -1.83 26.74
CA GLY A 255 4.14 -0.46 27.11
C GLY A 255 3.85 0.47 25.93
N SER A 256 3.93 -0.03 24.69
CA SER A 256 3.55 0.69 23.47
C SER A 256 2.40 -0.01 22.73
N GLU A 257 1.63 -0.84 23.45
CA GLU A 257 0.51 -1.58 22.87
C GLU A 257 -0.57 -0.62 22.37
N ASN A 258 -0.98 -0.81 21.13
CA ASN A 258 -1.97 0.02 20.48
C ASN A 258 -2.85 -0.85 19.59
N VAL A 259 -3.96 -1.32 20.16
CA VAL A 259 -4.89 -2.25 19.51
C VAL A 259 -6.30 -1.64 19.53
N GLY A 260 -7.01 -1.79 18.41
CA GLY A 260 -8.40 -1.36 18.26
C GLY A 260 -8.59 -0.29 17.19
N CYS A 261 -9.83 0.20 17.06
CA CYS A 261 -10.23 1.16 16.03
C CYS A 261 -10.37 2.59 16.58
N SER A 262 -9.87 2.90 17.77
CA SER A 262 -9.99 4.28 18.29
C SER A 262 -8.80 4.70 19.16
N PRO A 263 -7.56 4.57 18.67
CA PRO A 263 -6.41 5.18 19.34
C PRO A 263 -6.58 6.70 19.45
N GLU A 264 -6.03 7.30 20.51
CA GLU A 264 -6.14 8.74 20.79
C GLU A 264 -5.69 9.62 19.61
N ASN A 265 -4.59 9.23 18.95
CA ASN A 265 -4.02 9.98 17.83
C ASN A 265 -4.67 9.66 16.47
N MET A 266 -5.51 8.63 16.37
CA MET A 266 -6.17 8.21 15.13
C MET A 266 -7.58 7.63 15.40
N PRO A 267 -8.53 8.39 15.97
CA PRO A 267 -9.83 7.85 16.38
C PRO A 267 -10.70 7.56 15.15
N THR A 268 -10.91 6.28 14.80
CA THR A 268 -11.72 5.90 13.62
C THR A 268 -13.08 5.33 13.94
N LYS A 269 -13.31 4.91 15.18
CA LYS A 269 -14.50 4.15 15.56
C LYS A 269 -15.79 4.85 15.15
N ASP A 270 -15.97 6.11 15.51
CA ASP A 270 -17.21 6.83 15.20
C ASP A 270 -17.41 6.99 13.68
N TYR A 271 -16.33 7.20 12.93
CA TYR A 271 -16.38 7.29 11.47
C TYR A 271 -16.75 5.94 10.84
N ILE A 272 -16.15 4.85 11.32
CA ILE A 272 -16.47 3.49 10.89
C ILE A 272 -17.94 3.17 11.19
N ASP A 273 -18.41 3.47 12.41
CA ASP A 273 -19.78 3.19 12.83
C ASP A 273 -20.80 3.98 11.97
N ARG A 274 -20.51 5.25 11.63
CA ARG A 274 -21.35 6.06 10.72
C ARG A 274 -21.34 5.57 9.26
N HIS A 275 -20.38 4.75 8.87
CA HIS A 275 -20.25 4.23 7.51
C HIS A 275 -20.08 2.71 7.48
N ILE A 276 -20.71 2.00 8.42
CA ILE A 276 -20.45 0.57 8.63
C ILE A 276 -20.67 -0.28 7.38
N ASP A 277 -21.57 0.13 6.48
CA ASP A 277 -21.83 -0.53 5.21
C ASP A 277 -20.56 -0.67 4.36
N VAL A 278 -19.70 0.36 4.26
CA VAL A 278 -18.47 0.25 3.45
C VAL A 278 -17.40 -0.61 4.10
N TYR A 279 -17.50 -0.83 5.41
CA TYR A 279 -16.55 -1.64 6.19
C TYR A 279 -17.01 -3.09 6.35
N THR A 280 -18.26 -3.40 5.98
CA THR A 280 -18.85 -4.74 6.14
C THR A 280 -19.42 -5.32 4.84
N ASN A 281 -19.57 -4.52 3.79
CA ASN A 281 -20.09 -4.97 2.50
C ASN A 281 -18.97 -5.06 1.44
N PRO A 282 -18.52 -6.26 1.07
CA PRO A 282 -17.44 -6.43 0.09
C PRO A 282 -17.82 -6.00 -1.35
N ASN A 283 -19.11 -5.81 -1.63
CA ASN A 283 -19.58 -5.35 -2.95
C ASN A 283 -19.48 -3.82 -3.12
N LEU A 284 -19.27 -3.07 -2.02
CA LEU A 284 -19.03 -1.63 -2.08
C LEU A 284 -17.54 -1.39 -2.28
N THR A 285 -17.15 -1.25 -3.55
CA THR A 285 -15.75 -1.11 -3.96
C THR A 285 -15.38 0.31 -4.32
N THR A 286 -16.33 1.26 -4.40
CA THR A 286 -16.05 2.66 -4.71
C THR A 286 -16.88 3.60 -3.83
N TRP A 287 -16.38 4.80 -3.56
CA TRP A 287 -17.07 5.72 -2.65
C TRP A 287 -18.16 6.54 -3.34
N THR A 288 -17.85 7.10 -4.51
CA THR A 288 -18.72 8.06 -5.22
C THR A 288 -19.67 7.42 -6.22
N ALA A 289 -19.38 6.22 -6.73
CA ALA A 289 -20.25 5.60 -7.72
C ALA A 289 -21.59 5.18 -7.11
N THR A 290 -22.57 4.93 -7.97
CA THR A 290 -23.87 4.42 -7.54
C THR A 290 -23.77 2.95 -7.10
N ALA A 291 -24.74 2.48 -6.32
CA ALA A 291 -24.82 1.08 -5.89
C ALA A 291 -24.81 0.09 -7.07
N ALA A 292 -25.43 0.46 -8.19
CA ALA A 292 -25.43 -0.34 -9.42
C ALA A 292 -24.04 -0.55 -10.04
N ARG A 293 -23.06 0.30 -9.69
CA ARG A 293 -21.65 0.19 -10.10
C ARG A 293 -20.74 -0.22 -8.94
N GLY A 294 -21.32 -0.79 -7.87
CA GLY A 294 -20.58 -1.19 -6.68
C GLY A 294 -20.09 -0.01 -5.84
N GLY A 295 -20.83 1.10 -5.81
CA GLY A 295 -20.43 2.29 -5.08
C GLY A 295 -21.36 2.68 -3.92
N TYR A 296 -20.80 3.39 -2.95
CA TYR A 296 -21.48 3.86 -1.73
C TYR A 296 -22.33 5.14 -1.94
N ASN A 297 -22.22 5.76 -3.12
CA ASN A 297 -22.98 6.94 -3.52
C ASN A 297 -22.86 8.12 -2.54
N ARG A 298 -21.63 8.40 -2.08
CA ARG A 298 -21.32 9.56 -1.22
C ARG A 298 -20.29 10.49 -1.88
N PRO A 299 -20.39 11.82 -1.66
CA PRO A 299 -19.36 12.74 -2.12
C PRO A 299 -18.06 12.53 -1.34
N PHE A 300 -16.92 12.96 -1.92
CA PHE A 300 -15.67 13.10 -1.17
C PHE A 300 -15.78 14.25 -0.17
N ALA A 301 -14.93 14.23 0.86
CA ALA A 301 -14.77 15.39 1.72
C ALA A 301 -14.31 16.60 0.86
N PRO A 302 -14.86 17.82 1.10
CA PRO A 302 -14.49 19.00 0.34
C PRO A 302 -13.01 19.32 0.57
N ASN A 303 -12.29 19.64 -0.49
CA ASN A 303 -10.85 19.83 -0.51
C ASN A 303 -10.49 21.28 -0.87
N ARG A 304 -9.69 21.94 -0.02
CA ARG A 304 -9.30 23.35 -0.22
C ARG A 304 -8.50 23.62 -1.50
N LEU A 305 -7.73 22.63 -1.98
CA LEU A 305 -6.99 22.76 -3.24
C LEU A 305 -7.91 22.73 -4.47
N LEU A 306 -9.20 22.38 -4.27
CA LEU A 306 -10.23 22.44 -5.30
C LEU A 306 -11.12 23.68 -5.16
N GLY A 307 -10.81 24.63 -4.26
CA GLY A 307 -11.65 25.79 -4.00
C GLY A 307 -13.04 25.45 -3.43
N GLN A 308 -13.13 24.36 -2.67
CA GLN A 308 -14.38 23.87 -2.08
C GLN A 308 -14.61 24.34 -0.64
N CYS A 309 -13.67 25.11 -0.11
CA CYS A 309 -13.83 25.97 1.06
C CYS A 309 -13.81 27.42 0.53
#